data_AF-A0A944KT48-F1
#
_entry.id   AF-A0A944KT48-F1
#
_cell.length_a   1.000
_cell.length_b   1.000
_cell.length_c   1.000
_cell.angle_alpha   90.00
_cell.angle_beta   90.00
_cell.angle_gamma   90.00
#
_symmetry.space_group_name_H-M   'P 1'
#
loop_
_entity.id
_entity.type
_entity.pdbx_description
1 polymer ?
#
loop_
_entity_poly.entity_id
_entity_poly.type
_entity_poly.pdbx_seq_one_letter_code
_entity_poly.pdbx_strand_id
1 'polypeptide(L)'
;MSSRSTSTTTDQITEFVTSQFLPDVDASELAADYDLVDNGVIDSLGLIRVISWVSETFELPLDDIPIAAENFRSVEAIDRFVTEAKAPVAAL
;
A
#
# COMPACT_ATOMS: atom_id res chain seq x y z
N MET A 1 9.26 -1.92 -28.23
CA MET A 1 8.30 -1.99 -27.10
C MET A 1 9.13 -1.89 -25.85
N SER A 2 8.90 -0.81 -25.11
CA SER A 2 9.83 -0.18 -24.18
C SER A 2 10.33 -1.13 -23.09
N SER A 3 11.64 -1.21 -22.98
CA SER A 3 12.35 -1.67 -21.79
C SER A 3 11.99 -0.77 -20.61
N ARG A 4 11.58 -1.36 -19.47
CA ARG A 4 12.07 -1.08 -18.10
C ARG A 4 11.21 -1.83 -17.07
N SER A 5 11.73 -2.94 -16.56
CA SER A 5 11.33 -3.51 -15.28
C SER A 5 11.75 -2.53 -14.18
N THR A 6 10.81 -1.72 -13.69
CA THR A 6 10.91 -1.05 -12.39
C THR A 6 9.55 -1.21 -11.74
N SER A 7 9.40 -2.25 -10.92
CA SER A 7 8.25 -2.39 -10.03
C SER A 7 8.27 -1.20 -9.08
N THR A 8 7.33 -0.29 -9.26
CA THR A 8 7.13 0.88 -8.39
C THR A 8 6.52 0.40 -7.07
N THR A 9 6.67 1.16 -5.99
CA THR A 9 6.01 0.83 -4.70
C THR A 9 4.52 0.60 -4.89
N THR A 10 3.87 1.43 -5.70
CA THR A 10 2.47 1.27 -6.15
C THR A 10 2.21 -0.13 -6.75
N ASP A 11 3.05 -0.60 -7.68
CA ASP A 11 2.85 -1.91 -8.34
C ASP A 11 2.88 -3.07 -7.34
N GLN A 12 3.79 -3.02 -6.37
CA GLN A 12 3.89 -4.05 -5.32
C GLN A 12 2.67 -4.04 -4.41
N ILE A 13 2.18 -2.85 -4.05
CA ILE A 13 0.99 -2.69 -3.21
C ILE A 13 -0.23 -3.20 -3.98
N THR A 14 -0.40 -2.82 -5.24
CA THR A 14 -1.51 -3.27 -6.08
C THR A 14 -1.52 -4.79 -6.23
N GLU A 15 -0.37 -5.40 -6.52
CA GLU A 15 -0.25 -6.85 -6.66
C GLU A 15 -0.53 -7.60 -5.36
N PHE A 16 -0.05 -7.06 -4.23
CA PHE A 16 -0.41 -7.60 -2.92
C PHE A 16 -1.91 -7.52 -2.67
N VAL A 17 -2.53 -6.35 -2.90
CA VAL A 17 -3.95 -6.14 -2.65
C VAL A 17 -4.82 -7.04 -3.52
N THR A 18 -4.54 -7.14 -4.83
CA THR A 18 -5.32 -8.03 -5.70
C THR A 18 -5.12 -9.50 -5.34
N SER A 19 -3.88 -9.93 -5.09
CA SER A 19 -3.63 -11.34 -4.71
C SER A 19 -4.29 -11.74 -3.39
N GLN A 20 -4.38 -10.83 -2.42
CA GLN A 20 -4.91 -11.13 -1.08
C GLN A 20 -6.41 -10.90 -0.95
N PHE A 21 -6.96 -9.89 -1.62
CA PHE A 21 -8.33 -9.43 -1.41
C PHE A 21 -9.21 -9.46 -2.66
N LEU A 22 -8.63 -9.42 -3.87
CA LEU A 22 -9.37 -9.41 -5.14
C LEU A 22 -8.77 -10.43 -6.15
N PRO A 23 -8.84 -11.74 -5.87
CA PRO A 23 -8.19 -12.76 -6.71
C PRO A 23 -8.76 -12.85 -8.14
N ASP A 24 -9.97 -12.34 -8.35
CA ASP A 24 -10.66 -12.31 -9.65
C ASP A 24 -10.47 -10.97 -10.40
N VAL A 25 -9.65 -10.04 -9.86
CA VAL A 25 -9.37 -8.73 -10.47
C VAL A 25 -7.90 -8.63 -10.80
N ASP A 26 -7.58 -8.25 -12.04
CA ASP A 26 -6.20 -8.02 -12.44
C ASP A 26 -5.64 -6.75 -11.77
N ALA A 27 -4.35 -6.78 -11.39
CA ALA A 27 -3.67 -5.63 -10.81
C ALA A 27 -3.78 -4.36 -11.68
N SER A 28 -3.81 -4.51 -13.00
CA SER A 28 -3.97 -3.38 -13.93
C SER A 28 -5.36 -2.75 -13.94
N GLU A 29 -6.37 -3.43 -13.40
CA GLU A 29 -7.77 -2.96 -13.36
C GLU A 29 -8.11 -2.22 -12.07
N LEU A 30 -7.29 -2.37 -11.03
CA LEU A 30 -7.44 -1.65 -9.76
C LEU A 30 -6.89 -0.23 -9.89
N ALA A 31 -7.78 0.76 -9.78
CA ALA A 31 -7.38 2.16 -9.77
C ALA A 31 -6.65 2.50 -8.45
N ALA A 32 -5.61 3.33 -8.52
CA ALA A 32 -4.79 3.66 -7.36
C ALA A 32 -5.55 4.46 -6.28
N ASP A 33 -6.56 5.23 -6.69
CA ASP A 33 -7.45 6.03 -5.85
C ASP A 33 -8.70 5.26 -5.38
N TYR A 34 -8.82 3.99 -5.75
CA TYR A 34 -9.94 3.15 -5.35
C TYR A 34 -9.96 2.93 -3.84
N ASP A 35 -11.09 3.22 -3.20
CA ASP A 35 -11.25 3.07 -1.75
C ASP A 35 -11.51 1.60 -1.38
N LEU A 36 -10.47 0.90 -0.95
CA LEU A 36 -10.50 -0.50 -0.58
C LEU A 36 -11.34 -0.75 0.68
N VAL A 37 -11.46 0.23 1.58
CA VAL A 37 -12.17 0.06 2.85
C VAL A 37 -13.65 0.33 2.68
N ASP A 38 -14.01 1.46 2.06
CA ASP A 38 -15.41 1.85 1.85
C ASP A 38 -16.13 0.90 0.87
N ASN A 39 -15.40 0.34 -0.11
CA ASN A 39 -15.93 -0.70 -0.99
C ASN A 39 -15.93 -2.10 -0.36
N GLY A 40 -15.44 -2.25 0.87
CA GLY A 40 -15.46 -3.53 1.60
C GLY A 40 -14.45 -4.57 1.11
N VAL A 41 -13.43 -4.17 0.34
CA VAL A 41 -12.31 -5.03 -0.08
C VAL A 41 -11.42 -5.37 1.11
N ILE A 42 -11.15 -4.37 1.95
CA ILE A 42 -10.34 -4.49 3.15
C ILE A 42 -11.22 -4.20 4.37
N ASP A 43 -11.30 -5.17 5.29
CA ASP A 43 -11.91 -4.99 6.60
C ASP A 43 -10.86 -4.57 7.66
N SER A 44 -11.29 -4.38 8.90
CA SER A 44 -10.40 -4.03 10.02
C SER A 44 -9.24 -5.01 10.25
N LEU A 45 -9.39 -6.29 9.92
CA LEU A 45 -8.35 -7.32 10.07
C LEU A 45 -7.44 -7.38 8.83
N GLY A 46 -7.99 -7.15 7.64
CA GLY A 46 -7.26 -6.97 6.40
C GLY A 46 -6.33 -5.77 6.49
N LEU A 47 -6.78 -4.69 7.14
CA LEU A 47 -5.96 -3.49 7.37
C LEU A 47 -4.68 -3.81 8.14
N ILE A 48 -4.80 -4.57 9.23
CA ILE A 48 -3.66 -5.01 10.04
C ILE A 48 -2.70 -5.86 9.20
N ARG A 49 -3.23 -6.75 8.35
CA ARG A 49 -2.40 -7.56 7.43
C ARG A 49 -1.63 -6.71 6.43
N VAL A 50 -2.27 -5.68 5.86
CA VAL A 50 -1.61 -4.75 4.93
C VAL A 50 -0.53 -3.96 5.66
N ILE A 51 -0.83 -3.44 6.85
CA ILE A 51 0.15 -2.72 7.69
C ILE A 51 1.39 -3.59 7.96
N SER A 52 1.18 -4.82 8.42
CA SER A 52 2.28 -5.77 8.68
C SER A 52 3.08 -6.05 7.42
N TRP A 53 2.42 -6.37 6.31
CA TRP A 53 3.08 -6.63 5.03
C TRP A 53 3.90 -5.42 4.54
N VAL A 54 3.35 -4.22 4.63
CA VAL A 54 4.03 -2.97 4.25
C VAL A 54 5.29 -2.77 5.10
N SER A 55 5.21 -2.95 6.42
CA SER A 55 6.38 -2.81 7.29
C SER A 55 7.48 -3.81 7.03
N GLU A 56 7.11 -5.08 6.80
CA GLU A 56 8.07 -6.15 6.55
C GLU A 56 8.71 -6.02 5.17
N THR A 57 7.92 -5.66 4.15
CA THR A 57 8.37 -5.55 2.76
C THR A 57 9.26 -4.33 2.54
N PHE A 58 8.96 -3.22 3.23
CA PHE A 58 9.65 -1.95 3.03
C PHE A 58 10.56 -1.55 4.20
N GLU A 59 10.73 -2.42 5.19
CA GLU A 59 11.56 -2.24 6.39
C GLU A 59 11.27 -0.92 7.12
N LEU A 60 9.97 -0.59 7.26
CA LEU A 60 9.53 0.68 7.86
C LEU A 60 9.44 0.57 9.39
N PRO A 61 9.99 1.56 10.13
CA PRO A 61 9.86 1.62 11.59
C PRO A 61 8.46 2.15 11.97
N LEU A 62 7.45 1.31 11.86
CA LEU A 62 6.06 1.68 12.15
C LEU A 62 5.85 2.18 13.60
N ASP A 63 6.71 1.78 14.53
CA ASP A 63 6.65 2.21 15.94
C ASP A 63 6.80 3.73 16.11
N ASP A 64 7.51 4.39 15.19
CA ASP A 64 7.79 5.83 15.22
C ASP A 64 6.84 6.65 14.32
N ILE A 65 5.97 5.99 13.55
CA ILE A 65 5.14 6.62 12.52
C ILE A 65 3.66 6.49 12.88
N PRO A 66 2.90 7.60 12.95
CA PRO A 66 1.48 7.52 13.25
C PRO A 66 0.72 6.83 12.11
N ILE A 67 0.15 5.66 12.43
CA ILE A 67 -0.71 4.91 11.51
C ILE A 67 -2.15 5.38 11.65
N ALA A 68 -2.69 5.94 10.56
CA ALA A 68 -4.09 6.26 10.42
C ALA A 68 -4.76 5.32 9.40
N ALA A 69 -6.02 4.96 9.62
CA ALA A 69 -6.78 4.16 8.65
C ALA A 69 -6.84 4.84 7.27
N GLU A 70 -6.79 6.17 7.23
CA GLU A 70 -6.74 6.97 6.00
C GLU A 70 -5.51 6.69 5.13
N ASN A 71 -4.38 6.30 5.74
CA ASN A 71 -3.16 5.95 5.02
C ASN A 71 -3.27 4.62 4.26
N PHE A 72 -4.33 3.85 4.52
CA PHE A 72 -4.52 2.50 3.99
C PHE A 72 -5.87 2.34 3.29
N ARG A 73 -6.56 3.45 2.97
CA ARG A 73 -7.82 3.42 2.21
C ARG A 73 -7.63 3.07 0.74
N SER A 74 -6.52 3.45 0.14
CA SER A 74 -6.26 3.21 -1.29
C SER A 74 -4.81 2.86 -1.53
N VAL A 75 -4.50 2.31 -2.70
CA VAL A 75 -3.12 1.99 -3.10
C VAL A 75 -2.27 3.26 -3.09
N GLU A 76 -2.79 4.37 -3.62
CA GLU A 76 -2.11 5.66 -3.63
C GLU A 76 -1.81 6.16 -2.21
N ALA A 77 -2.76 6.01 -1.28
CA ALA A 77 -2.55 6.40 0.12
C ALA A 77 -1.42 5.59 0.77
N ILE A 78 -1.37 4.29 0.49
CA ILE A 78 -0.32 3.40 1.01
C ILE A 78 1.03 3.76 0.37
N ASP A 79 1.09 3.99 -0.94
CA ASP A 79 2.30 4.40 -1.64
C ASP A 79 2.87 5.71 -1.08
N ARG A 80 2.00 6.69 -0.83
CA ARG A 80 2.36 7.94 -0.16
C ARG A 80 2.89 7.68 1.24
N PHE A 81 2.21 6.87 2.04
CA PHE A 81 2.65 6.51 3.39
C PHE A 81 4.05 5.88 3.39
N VAL A 82 4.30 4.93 2.48
CA VAL A 82 5.62 4.28 2.33
C VAL A 82 6.68 5.30 1.91
N THR A 83 6.34 6.21 1.01
CA THR A 83 7.27 7.25 0.55
C THR A 83 7.62 8.24 1.65
N GLU A 84 6.62 8.68 2.43
CA GLU A 84 6.80 9.56 3.58
C GLU A 84 7.59 8.87 4.70
N ALA A 85 7.32 7.60 4.96
CA ALA A 85 8.03 6.79 5.96
C ALA A 85 9.52 6.56 5.60
N LYS A 86 9.84 6.46 4.31
CA LYS A 86 11.21 6.32 3.80
C LYS A 86 11.93 7.65 3.65
N ALA A 87 11.22 8.77 3.60
CA ALA A 87 11.86 10.06 3.57
C ALA A 87 12.68 10.19 4.86
N PRO A 88 13.99 10.52 4.77
CA PRO A 88 14.73 10.84 5.98
C PRO A 88 13.94 11.94 6.67
N VAL A 89 13.64 11.75 7.96
CA VAL A 89 13.10 12.80 8.83
C VAL A 89 14.13 13.94 8.75
N ALA A 90 13.91 14.84 7.80
CA ALA A 90 14.85 15.91 7.51
C ALA A 90 14.80 16.81 8.73
N ALA A 91 15.86 16.72 9.51
CA ALA A 91 16.22 17.53 10.67
C ALA A 91 15.42 18.84 10.77
N LEU A 92 14.55 18.91 11.79
CA LEU A 92 14.14 20.16 12.41
C LEU A 92 15.03 20.43 13.62
#